data_AF-A0A561DD00-F1
#
_entry.id   AF-A0A561DD00-F1
#
_cell.length_a   1.000
_cell.length_b   1.000
_cell.length_c   1.000
_cell.angle_alpha   90.00
_cell.angle_beta   90.00
_cell.angle_gamma   90.00
#
_symmetry.space_group_name_H-M   'P 1'
#
loop_
_entity.id
_entity.type
_entity.pdbx_description
1 polymer ?
#
loop_
_entity_poly.entity_id
_entity_poly.type
_entity_poly.pdbx_seq_one_letter_code
_entity_poly.pdbx_strand_id
1 'polypeptide(L)'
;MRELNGVDCATKLNNRLLAGLKSNGIQYIARYLGNSWKSMDKPEADAILDAGLKIVSIWETNPTNAAYFTKDKGISDAKEASSYANTIEQTEGSAIYFAVDYDAQPSDMASILNYFSGVRDGMDKSYKVGVYGSYSVLQTLYRSHAVDFYWQTTSWSRGNVADFNHILQYQHNTTLAGIQVDYNEFLNSAGSWSRTVSPAGSPQPDITTYTVQPGDTLSGIAARFNTTVDELVKLNNIENPNIIYAGQILRLSIKKSPEPAFYIIKVGDTLSQIALVFETTMAQLQSWNGIRDPNVIRAGQKIRVK
;
A
#
# COMPACT_ATOMS: atom_id res chain seq x y z
N MET A 1 -0.91 -4.98 8.14
CA MET A 1 -1.54 -4.13 7.10
C MET A 1 -3.04 -4.28 7.25
N ARG A 2 -3.85 -3.27 6.92
CA ARG A 2 -5.31 -3.44 6.89
C ARG A 2 -5.64 -4.21 5.60
N GLU A 3 -6.34 -5.34 5.73
CA GLU A 3 -6.92 -6.06 4.58
C GLU A 3 -7.78 -5.06 3.78
N LEU A 4 -7.53 -4.98 2.48
CA LEU A 4 -8.33 -4.16 1.57
C LEU A 4 -9.18 -5.08 0.73
N ASN A 5 -10.49 -4.82 0.70
CA ASN A 5 -11.43 -5.57 -0.11
C ASN A 5 -11.53 -4.96 -1.50
N GLY A 6 -11.52 -5.81 -2.52
CA GLY A 6 -11.67 -5.39 -3.89
C GLY A 6 -12.38 -6.41 -4.75
N VAL A 7 -12.57 -6.03 -6.01
CA VAL A 7 -13.18 -6.88 -7.02
C VAL A 7 -12.41 -6.77 -8.32
N ASP A 8 -12.48 -7.82 -9.13
CA ASP A 8 -12.21 -7.71 -10.55
C ASP A 8 -13.51 -7.89 -11.33
N CYS A 9 -13.62 -7.21 -12.47
CA CYS A 9 -14.80 -7.31 -13.32
C CYS A 9 -14.46 -6.99 -14.76
N ALA A 10 -15.15 -7.64 -15.69
CA ALA A 10 -15.04 -7.34 -17.12
C ALA A 10 -15.94 -6.16 -17.55
N THR A 11 -17.05 -5.93 -16.85
CA THR A 11 -18.00 -4.86 -17.19
C THR A 11 -17.36 -3.48 -17.08
N LYS A 12 -17.55 -2.66 -18.13
CA LYS A 12 -17.16 -1.24 -18.16
C LYS A 12 -17.86 -0.46 -17.04
N LEU A 13 -17.09 0.26 -16.24
CA LEU A 13 -17.59 0.98 -15.09
C LEU A 13 -17.98 2.42 -15.43
N ASN A 14 -19.04 2.90 -14.78
CA ASN A 14 -19.48 4.29 -14.78
C ASN A 14 -19.72 4.75 -13.34
N ASN A 15 -19.97 6.05 -13.13
CA ASN A 15 -20.11 6.62 -11.80
C ASN A 15 -21.21 5.98 -10.94
N ARG A 16 -22.32 5.50 -11.56
CA ARG A 16 -23.38 4.80 -10.83
C ARG A 16 -22.89 3.46 -10.29
N LEU A 17 -22.19 2.68 -11.12
CA LEU A 17 -21.62 1.40 -10.73
C LEU A 17 -20.55 1.59 -9.64
N LEU A 18 -19.65 2.57 -9.82
CA LEU A 18 -18.62 2.89 -8.83
C LEU A 18 -19.20 3.27 -7.46
N ALA A 19 -20.26 4.07 -7.44
CA ALA A 19 -20.97 4.42 -6.20
C ALA A 19 -21.56 3.18 -5.52
N GLY A 20 -22.15 2.27 -6.29
CA GLY A 20 -22.69 1.00 -5.79
C GLY A 20 -21.60 0.06 -5.27
N LEU A 21 -20.46 -0.05 -5.95
CA LEU A 21 -19.32 -0.85 -5.47
C LEU A 21 -18.78 -0.26 -4.15
N LYS A 22 -18.59 1.05 -4.08
CA LYS A 22 -18.11 1.73 -2.86
C LYS A 22 -19.06 1.58 -1.67
N SER A 23 -20.37 1.71 -1.87
CA SER A 23 -21.34 1.55 -0.78
C SER A 23 -21.36 0.12 -0.22
N ASN A 24 -20.86 -0.85 -0.98
CA ASN A 24 -20.64 -2.23 -0.55
C ASN A 24 -19.22 -2.48 -0.02
N GLY A 25 -18.46 -1.43 0.28
CA GLY A 25 -17.16 -1.54 0.95
C GLY A 25 -15.98 -1.90 0.05
N ILE A 26 -16.15 -1.86 -1.27
CA ILE A 26 -15.04 -2.04 -2.22
C ILE A 26 -14.07 -0.86 -2.13
N GLN A 27 -12.76 -1.17 -2.07
CA GLN A 27 -11.67 -0.20 -1.89
C GLN A 27 -10.69 -0.18 -3.07
N TYR A 28 -10.66 -1.24 -3.87
CA TYR A 28 -9.93 -1.28 -5.13
C TYR A 28 -10.69 -2.10 -6.18
N ILE A 29 -10.37 -1.84 -7.44
CA ILE A 29 -10.92 -2.57 -8.57
C ILE A 29 -9.78 -3.02 -9.47
N ALA A 30 -9.72 -4.31 -9.80
CA ALA A 30 -8.82 -4.80 -10.83
C ALA A 30 -9.49 -4.73 -12.20
N ARG A 31 -8.79 -4.15 -13.18
CA ARG A 31 -9.33 -3.88 -14.52
C ARG A 31 -8.33 -4.29 -15.60
N TYR A 32 -8.87 -4.68 -16.75
CA TYR A 32 -8.10 -5.20 -17.87
C TYR A 32 -7.49 -4.08 -18.71
N LEU A 33 -6.21 -4.22 -19.03
CA LEU A 33 -5.57 -3.46 -20.10
C LEU A 33 -5.91 -4.10 -21.47
N GLY A 34 -5.58 -3.40 -22.56
CA GLY A 34 -5.76 -3.91 -23.92
C GLY A 34 -6.82 -3.17 -24.73
N ASN A 35 -7.27 -3.81 -25.81
CA ASN A 35 -8.27 -3.28 -26.73
C ASN A 35 -9.37 -4.31 -26.98
N SER A 36 -10.16 -4.56 -25.94
CA SER A 36 -11.30 -5.47 -25.97
C SER A 36 -12.47 -4.86 -25.21
N TRP A 37 -13.63 -5.49 -25.29
CA TRP A 37 -14.83 -5.04 -24.59
C TRP A 37 -14.67 -5.00 -23.05
N LYS A 38 -13.73 -5.79 -22.49
CA LYS A 38 -13.42 -5.79 -21.05
C LYS A 38 -12.39 -4.72 -20.65
N SER A 39 -11.69 -4.15 -21.62
CA SER A 39 -10.54 -3.26 -21.38
C SER A 39 -10.97 -1.90 -20.85
N MET A 40 -10.18 -1.41 -19.89
CA MET A 40 -10.31 -0.07 -19.34
C MET A 40 -9.66 0.96 -20.26
N ASP A 41 -10.26 2.14 -20.33
CA ASP A 41 -9.73 3.31 -21.02
C ASP A 41 -9.45 4.42 -19.99
N LYS A 42 -8.83 5.51 -20.46
CA LYS A 42 -8.47 6.63 -19.58
C LYS A 42 -9.67 7.24 -18.85
N PRO A 43 -10.83 7.52 -19.50
CA PRO A 43 -12.01 8.02 -18.80
C PRO A 43 -12.51 7.10 -17.67
N GLU A 44 -12.54 5.79 -17.88
CA GLU A 44 -12.92 4.84 -16.82
C GLU A 44 -11.88 4.81 -15.69
N ALA A 45 -10.58 4.78 -16.02
CA ALA A 45 -9.52 4.83 -15.03
C ALA A 45 -9.65 6.10 -14.16
N ASP A 46 -9.80 7.28 -14.78
CA ASP A 46 -10.02 8.53 -14.07
C ASP A 46 -11.25 8.48 -13.17
N ALA A 47 -12.38 7.93 -13.66
CA ALA A 47 -13.59 7.79 -12.86
C ALA A 47 -13.39 6.89 -11.62
N ILE A 48 -12.66 5.77 -11.75
CA ILE A 48 -12.35 4.89 -10.61
C ILE A 48 -11.49 5.65 -9.58
N LEU A 49 -10.47 6.36 -10.05
CA LEU A 49 -9.54 7.09 -9.18
C LEU A 49 -10.18 8.30 -8.51
N ASP A 50 -11.02 9.06 -9.22
CA ASP A 50 -11.77 10.20 -8.69
C ASP A 50 -12.84 9.74 -7.69
N ALA A 51 -13.32 8.50 -7.83
CA ALA A 51 -14.12 7.85 -6.81
C ALA A 51 -13.28 7.45 -5.57
N GLY A 52 -11.97 7.67 -5.54
CA GLY A 52 -11.09 7.36 -4.41
C GLY A 52 -10.79 5.87 -4.25
N LEU A 53 -11.01 5.07 -5.30
CA LEU A 53 -10.66 3.66 -5.35
C LEU A 53 -9.25 3.50 -5.92
N LYS A 54 -8.58 2.41 -5.53
CA LYS A 54 -7.33 1.99 -6.17
C LYS A 54 -7.62 1.11 -7.39
N ILE A 55 -6.65 1.03 -8.30
CA ILE A 55 -6.70 0.16 -9.47
C ILE A 55 -5.59 -0.90 -9.38
N VAL A 56 -5.92 -2.13 -9.79
CA VAL A 56 -4.95 -3.18 -10.12
C VAL A 56 -5.07 -3.47 -11.63
N SER A 57 -3.96 -3.49 -12.35
CA SER A 57 -3.99 -3.68 -13.81
C SER A 57 -3.78 -5.14 -14.18
N ILE A 58 -4.66 -5.66 -15.04
CA ILE A 58 -4.63 -7.05 -15.54
C ILE A 58 -4.23 -7.05 -17.02
N TRP A 59 -3.32 -7.94 -17.40
CA TRP A 59 -3.10 -8.33 -18.78
C TRP A 59 -3.56 -9.77 -19.01
N GLU A 60 -4.58 -9.95 -19.85
CA GLU A 60 -5.15 -11.25 -20.16
C GLU A 60 -5.76 -11.23 -21.57
N THR A 61 -5.10 -11.91 -22.52
CA THR A 61 -5.63 -12.08 -23.88
C THR A 61 -6.36 -13.42 -23.99
N ASN A 62 -5.65 -14.53 -24.20
CA ASN A 62 -6.19 -15.89 -24.15
C ASN A 62 -5.19 -16.90 -23.53
N PRO A 63 -4.74 -16.69 -22.28
CA PRO A 63 -3.71 -17.51 -21.64
C PRO A 63 -4.27 -18.83 -21.07
N THR A 64 -5.02 -19.57 -21.88
CA THR A 64 -5.89 -20.69 -21.46
C THR A 64 -5.30 -22.08 -21.71
N ASN A 65 -4.06 -22.16 -22.20
CA ASN A 65 -3.35 -23.43 -22.42
C ASN A 65 -1.83 -23.22 -22.50
N ALA A 66 -1.07 -24.31 -22.31
CA ALA A 66 0.39 -24.28 -22.27
C ALA A 66 1.08 -23.68 -23.52
N ALA A 67 0.49 -23.83 -24.72
CA ALA A 67 1.10 -23.35 -25.96
C ALA A 67 1.13 -21.81 -26.05
N TYR A 68 0.30 -21.12 -25.26
CA TYR A 68 0.36 -19.66 -25.12
C TYR A 68 1.67 -19.19 -24.51
N PHE A 69 2.25 -19.96 -23.59
CA PHE A 69 3.34 -19.52 -22.71
C PHE A 69 4.71 -19.73 -23.34
N THR A 70 4.99 -18.97 -24.40
CA THR A 70 6.33 -18.89 -25.02
C THR A 70 7.05 -17.62 -24.59
N LYS A 71 8.38 -17.62 -24.68
CA LYS A 71 9.19 -16.43 -24.39
C LYS A 71 8.82 -15.24 -25.28
N ASP A 72 8.69 -15.46 -26.58
CA ASP A 72 8.34 -14.41 -27.54
C ASP A 72 6.96 -13.83 -27.26
N LYS A 73 6.00 -14.67 -26.86
CA LYS A 73 4.67 -14.19 -26.45
C LYS A 73 4.75 -13.32 -25.20
N GLY A 74 5.57 -13.71 -24.22
CA GLY A 74 5.83 -12.91 -23.02
C GLY A 74 6.42 -11.53 -23.35
N ILE A 75 7.35 -11.47 -24.30
CA ILE A 75 7.93 -10.19 -24.77
C ILE A 75 6.86 -9.31 -25.43
N SER A 76 6.04 -9.88 -26.33
CA SER A 76 4.97 -9.12 -27.01
C SER A 76 3.94 -8.62 -26.02
N ASP A 77 3.45 -9.50 -25.14
CA ASP A 77 2.47 -9.16 -24.11
C ASP A 77 2.94 -8.05 -23.20
N ALA A 78 4.19 -8.11 -22.73
CA ALA A 78 4.72 -7.09 -21.85
C ALA A 78 4.81 -5.72 -22.53
N LYS A 79 5.26 -5.68 -23.79
CA LYS A 79 5.32 -4.43 -24.56
C LYS A 79 3.94 -3.83 -24.78
N GLU A 80 2.96 -4.65 -25.17
CA GLU A 80 1.59 -4.19 -25.38
C GLU A 80 0.95 -3.74 -24.06
N ALA A 81 1.07 -4.53 -23.00
CA ALA A 81 0.57 -4.19 -21.67
C ALA A 81 1.14 -2.86 -21.17
N SER A 82 2.46 -2.67 -21.25
CA SER A 82 3.11 -1.39 -20.91
C SER A 82 2.61 -0.24 -21.78
N SER A 83 2.42 -0.47 -23.08
CA SER A 83 1.89 0.56 -23.98
C SER A 83 0.48 0.99 -23.57
N TYR A 84 -0.41 0.05 -23.25
CA TYR A 84 -1.77 0.37 -22.77
C TYR A 84 -1.76 1.02 -21.38
N ALA A 85 -0.89 0.57 -20.47
CA ALA A 85 -0.72 1.21 -19.17
C ALA A 85 -0.34 2.69 -19.31
N ASN A 86 0.54 3.01 -20.27
CA ASN A 86 0.92 4.38 -20.58
C ASN A 86 -0.24 5.21 -21.15
N THR A 87 -1.11 4.65 -22.01
CA THR A 87 -2.25 5.41 -22.56
C THR A 87 -3.30 5.79 -21.52
N ILE A 88 -3.37 5.02 -20.42
CA ILE A 88 -4.27 5.31 -19.30
C ILE A 88 -3.59 6.06 -18.14
N GLU A 89 -2.33 6.50 -18.34
CA GLU A 89 -1.50 7.16 -17.32
C GLU A 89 -1.41 6.37 -16.01
N GLN A 90 -1.24 5.05 -16.13
CA GLN A 90 -0.98 4.20 -14.97
C GLN A 90 0.27 4.70 -14.24
N THR A 91 0.19 4.78 -12.91
CA THR A 91 1.28 5.33 -12.10
C THR A 91 2.53 4.45 -12.17
N GLU A 92 3.70 5.05 -12.44
CA GLU A 92 4.99 4.36 -12.40
C GLU A 92 5.23 3.70 -11.02
N GLY A 93 5.95 2.59 -11.02
CA GLY A 93 6.21 1.76 -9.83
C GLY A 93 5.07 0.82 -9.47
N SER A 94 3.89 0.95 -10.09
CA SER A 94 2.77 0.03 -9.93
C SER A 94 2.94 -1.25 -10.76
N ALA A 95 2.09 -2.26 -10.51
CA ALA A 95 2.19 -3.56 -11.13
C ALA A 95 1.20 -3.76 -12.30
N ILE A 96 1.59 -4.63 -13.23
CA ILE A 96 0.69 -5.26 -14.19
C ILE A 96 0.71 -6.76 -13.95
N TYR A 97 -0.46 -7.36 -13.74
CA TYR A 97 -0.62 -8.79 -13.49
C TYR A 97 -0.91 -9.54 -14.79
N PHE A 98 0.01 -10.42 -15.18
CA PHE A 98 -0.15 -11.29 -16.36
C PHE A 98 -0.86 -12.57 -15.94
N ALA A 99 -1.96 -12.89 -16.61
CA ALA A 99 -2.80 -14.02 -16.23
C ALA A 99 -2.27 -15.36 -16.76
N VAL A 100 -2.31 -16.38 -15.90
CA VAL A 100 -2.24 -17.80 -16.25
C VAL A 100 -3.60 -18.40 -15.93
N ASP A 101 -4.50 -18.38 -16.91
CA ASP A 101 -5.95 -18.55 -16.69
C ASP A 101 -6.46 -19.92 -17.14
N TYR A 102 -5.87 -20.98 -16.56
CA TYR A 102 -6.29 -22.37 -16.75
C TYR A 102 -5.72 -23.26 -15.63
N ASP A 103 -6.21 -24.50 -15.56
CA ASP A 103 -5.67 -25.53 -14.66
C ASP A 103 -4.31 -26.04 -15.17
N ALA A 104 -3.26 -25.22 -14.98
CA ALA A 104 -1.90 -25.52 -15.41
C ALA A 104 -1.34 -26.77 -14.72
N GLN A 105 -0.87 -27.72 -15.51
CA GLN A 105 -0.31 -28.97 -15.04
C GLN A 105 1.19 -28.82 -14.73
N PRO A 106 1.79 -29.72 -13.93
CA PRO A 106 3.23 -29.69 -13.66
C PRO A 106 4.11 -29.66 -14.91
N SER A 107 3.67 -30.27 -16.02
CA SER A 107 4.35 -30.24 -17.32
C SER A 107 4.45 -28.84 -17.94
N ASP A 108 3.58 -27.92 -17.53
CA ASP A 108 3.43 -26.61 -18.18
C ASP A 108 4.32 -25.54 -17.52
N MET A 109 4.85 -25.83 -16.32
CA MET A 109 5.57 -24.87 -15.48
C MET A 109 6.85 -24.34 -16.13
N ALA A 110 7.55 -25.17 -16.92
CA ALA A 110 8.73 -24.73 -17.66
C ALA A 110 8.38 -23.68 -18.73
N SER A 111 7.27 -23.89 -19.46
CA SER A 111 6.77 -22.95 -20.45
C SER A 111 6.31 -21.64 -19.79
N ILE A 112 5.59 -21.73 -18.68
CA ILE A 112 5.16 -20.56 -17.90
C ILE A 112 6.37 -19.75 -17.40
N LEU A 113 7.40 -20.40 -16.86
CA LEU A 113 8.65 -19.72 -16.49
C LEU A 113 9.31 -19.04 -17.68
N ASN A 114 9.35 -19.70 -18.84
CA ASN A 114 9.92 -19.15 -20.06
C ASN A 114 9.15 -17.92 -20.55
N TYR A 115 7.82 -17.96 -20.47
CA TYR A 115 6.95 -16.81 -20.73
C TYR A 115 7.27 -15.64 -19.81
N PHE A 116 7.37 -15.86 -18.48
CA PHE A 116 7.67 -14.78 -17.54
C PHE A 116 9.10 -14.24 -17.66
N SER A 117 10.07 -15.03 -18.12
CA SER A 117 11.37 -14.50 -18.57
C SER A 117 11.19 -13.55 -19.75
N GLY A 118 10.35 -13.90 -20.73
CA GLY A 118 10.00 -13.00 -21.84
C GLY A 118 9.28 -11.73 -21.38
N VAL A 119 8.36 -11.85 -20.42
CA VAL A 119 7.68 -10.68 -19.82
C VAL A 119 8.71 -9.73 -19.21
N ARG A 120 9.65 -10.24 -18.41
CA ARG A 120 10.74 -9.43 -17.84
C ARG A 120 11.60 -8.74 -18.90
N ASP A 121 11.89 -9.42 -20.00
CA ASP A 121 12.69 -8.88 -21.11
C ASP A 121 11.93 -7.78 -21.87
N GLY A 122 10.61 -7.92 -22.04
CA GLY A 122 9.77 -6.98 -22.80
C GLY A 122 9.19 -5.82 -21.99
N MET A 123 9.14 -5.91 -20.66
CA MET A 123 8.46 -4.94 -19.80
C MET A 123 9.15 -3.57 -19.77
N ASP A 124 8.36 -2.50 -19.86
CA ASP A 124 8.79 -1.17 -19.45
C ASP A 124 9.20 -1.19 -17.96
N LYS A 125 10.44 -0.78 -17.68
CA LYS A 125 11.05 -0.90 -16.35
C LYS A 125 10.46 0.04 -15.30
N SER A 126 9.62 0.99 -15.71
CA SER A 126 8.83 1.82 -14.79
C SER A 126 7.77 0.98 -14.04
N TYR A 127 7.30 -0.12 -14.62
CA TYR A 127 6.30 -0.99 -14.00
C TYR A 127 6.88 -2.25 -13.38
N LYS A 128 6.13 -2.83 -12.45
CA LYS A 128 6.41 -4.12 -11.81
C LYS A 128 5.63 -5.25 -12.47
N VAL A 129 6.16 -6.46 -12.37
CA VAL A 129 5.55 -7.65 -12.97
C VAL A 129 4.80 -8.42 -11.89
N GLY A 130 3.50 -8.61 -12.07
CA GLY A 130 2.67 -9.51 -11.28
C GLY A 130 2.24 -10.74 -12.05
N VAL A 131 1.89 -11.81 -11.35
CA VAL A 131 1.21 -12.98 -11.92
C VAL A 131 -0.16 -13.17 -11.28
N TYR A 132 -1.16 -13.46 -12.11
CA TYR A 132 -2.40 -14.10 -11.67
C TYR A 132 -2.37 -15.59 -12.03
N GLY A 133 -2.73 -16.48 -11.10
CA GLY A 133 -2.80 -17.92 -11.39
C GLY A 133 -3.10 -18.80 -10.18
N SER A 134 -3.01 -20.11 -10.38
CA SER A 134 -3.20 -21.10 -9.32
C SER A 134 -2.00 -21.17 -8.36
N TYR A 135 -2.20 -21.81 -7.21
CA TYR A 135 -1.15 -22.02 -6.20
C TYR A 135 0.14 -22.63 -6.78
N SER A 136 0.04 -23.62 -7.67
CA SER A 136 1.22 -24.28 -8.27
C SER A 136 2.00 -23.35 -9.20
N VAL A 137 1.30 -22.51 -9.96
CA VAL A 137 1.90 -21.47 -10.82
C VAL A 137 2.64 -20.45 -9.97
N LEU A 138 1.98 -19.91 -8.94
CA LEU A 138 2.56 -18.92 -8.04
C LEU A 138 3.79 -19.47 -7.31
N GLN A 139 3.70 -20.69 -6.77
CA GLN A 139 4.82 -21.35 -6.09
C GLN A 139 6.04 -21.51 -7.01
N THR A 140 5.81 -21.85 -8.28
CA THR A 140 6.87 -21.98 -9.29
C THR A 140 7.57 -20.64 -9.53
N LEU A 141 6.80 -19.58 -9.79
CA LEU A 141 7.35 -18.24 -10.07
C LEU A 141 7.99 -17.59 -8.84
N TYR A 142 7.47 -17.89 -7.65
CA TYR A 142 8.04 -17.44 -6.37
C TYR A 142 9.43 -18.03 -6.14
N ARG A 143 9.58 -19.35 -6.30
CA ARG A 143 10.86 -20.04 -6.10
C ARG A 143 11.94 -19.63 -7.10
N SER A 144 11.55 -19.19 -8.29
CA SER A 144 12.48 -18.70 -9.31
C SER A 144 12.69 -17.19 -9.26
N HIS A 145 12.01 -16.47 -8.35
CA HIS A 145 11.99 -15.01 -8.30
C HIS A 145 11.65 -14.35 -9.66
N ALA A 146 10.76 -14.98 -10.43
CA ALA A 146 10.47 -14.53 -11.80
C ALA A 146 9.63 -13.24 -11.86
N VAL A 147 8.86 -12.93 -10.80
CA VAL A 147 7.90 -11.82 -10.75
C VAL A 147 7.98 -11.09 -9.39
N ASP A 148 7.41 -9.89 -9.33
CA ASP A 148 7.41 -9.03 -8.14
C ASP A 148 6.17 -9.27 -7.26
N PHE A 149 5.01 -9.54 -7.88
CA PHE A 149 3.73 -9.68 -7.19
C PHE A 149 2.96 -10.96 -7.55
N TYR A 150 2.11 -11.43 -6.63
CA TYR A 150 1.45 -12.73 -6.68
C TYR A 150 -0.04 -12.57 -6.35
N TRP A 151 -0.89 -12.85 -7.33
CA TRP A 151 -2.35 -12.87 -7.20
C TRP A 151 -2.83 -14.30 -7.40
N GLN A 152 -3.26 -14.94 -6.32
CA GLN A 152 -3.72 -16.32 -6.36
C GLN A 152 -5.23 -16.37 -6.62
N THR A 153 -5.67 -17.29 -7.46
CA THR A 153 -7.08 -17.72 -7.48
C THR A 153 -7.28 -18.97 -6.63
N THR A 154 -8.40 -19.08 -5.92
CA THR A 154 -8.78 -20.35 -5.25
C THR A 154 -9.15 -21.43 -6.25
N SER A 155 -9.56 -21.04 -7.48
CA SER A 155 -9.72 -21.95 -8.60
C SER A 155 -8.40 -22.64 -8.93
N TRP A 156 -8.48 -23.93 -9.28
CA TRP A 156 -7.32 -24.77 -9.64
C TRP A 156 -6.26 -24.95 -8.55
N SER A 157 -6.40 -24.31 -7.38
CA SER A 157 -5.41 -24.32 -6.29
C SER A 157 -5.54 -25.52 -5.34
N ARG A 158 -6.54 -26.39 -5.56
CA ARG A 158 -6.76 -27.62 -4.76
C ARG A 158 -6.87 -27.34 -3.25
N GLY A 159 -7.43 -26.19 -2.88
CA GLY A 159 -7.60 -25.76 -1.48
C GLY A 159 -6.34 -25.14 -0.84
N ASN A 160 -5.23 -25.05 -1.56
CA ASN A 160 -3.99 -24.45 -1.03
C ASN A 160 -4.00 -22.93 -1.18
N VAL A 161 -3.44 -22.23 -0.18
CA VAL A 161 -3.23 -20.78 -0.20
C VAL A 161 -1.78 -20.49 0.18
N ALA A 162 -1.06 -19.76 -0.66
CA ALA A 162 0.30 -19.34 -0.39
C ALA A 162 0.35 -18.20 0.66
N ASP A 163 1.32 -18.27 1.56
CA ASP A 163 1.58 -17.26 2.59
C ASP A 163 2.26 -15.98 2.05
N PHE A 164 2.87 -16.06 0.88
CA PHE A 164 3.48 -14.94 0.16
C PHE A 164 2.53 -14.19 -0.79
N ASN A 165 1.24 -14.52 -0.77
CA ASN A 165 0.25 -13.89 -1.64
C ASN A 165 0.16 -12.38 -1.39
N HIS A 166 0.01 -11.62 -2.47
CA HIS A 166 -0.32 -10.21 -2.41
C HIS A 166 -1.82 -9.98 -2.55
N ILE A 167 -2.45 -10.75 -3.46
CA ILE A 167 -3.89 -10.75 -3.69
C ILE A 167 -4.41 -12.19 -3.64
N LEU A 168 -5.56 -12.41 -3.04
CA LEU A 168 -6.30 -13.68 -3.12
C LEU A 168 -7.70 -13.44 -3.71
N GLN A 169 -8.00 -14.10 -4.83
CA GLN A 169 -9.35 -14.19 -5.38
C GLN A 169 -10.07 -15.37 -4.73
N TYR A 170 -11.05 -15.09 -3.87
CA TYR A 170 -11.68 -16.10 -3.00
C TYR A 170 -13.11 -16.45 -3.36
N GLN A 171 -13.78 -15.65 -4.19
CA GLN A 171 -15.17 -15.91 -4.62
C GLN A 171 -15.42 -15.41 -6.04
N HIS A 172 -16.09 -16.24 -6.85
CA HIS A 172 -16.18 -16.09 -8.31
C HIS A 172 -17.63 -15.86 -8.77
N ASN A 173 -17.80 -15.16 -9.90
CA ASN A 173 -19.05 -14.96 -10.64
C ASN A 173 -20.23 -14.46 -9.78
N THR A 174 -19.97 -13.55 -8.84
CA THR A 174 -20.99 -13.00 -7.96
C THR A 174 -21.58 -11.70 -8.52
N THR A 175 -22.87 -11.46 -8.29
CA THR A 175 -23.48 -10.18 -8.64
C THR A 175 -23.27 -9.15 -7.54
N LEU A 176 -22.66 -8.02 -7.87
CA LEU A 176 -22.52 -6.86 -6.98
C LEU A 176 -22.85 -5.57 -7.75
N ALA A 177 -23.65 -4.69 -7.16
CA ALA A 177 -24.07 -3.42 -7.79
C ALA A 177 -24.68 -3.58 -9.21
N GLY A 178 -25.23 -4.76 -9.52
CA GLY A 178 -25.83 -5.07 -10.82
C GLY A 178 -24.86 -5.55 -11.91
N ILE A 179 -23.60 -5.87 -11.56
CA ILE A 179 -22.61 -6.43 -12.48
C ILE A 179 -22.00 -7.71 -11.90
N GLN A 180 -21.44 -8.55 -12.78
CA GLN A 180 -20.67 -9.73 -12.37
C GLN A 180 -19.28 -9.30 -11.93
N VAL A 181 -18.87 -9.80 -10.77
CA VAL A 181 -17.57 -9.54 -10.15
C VAL A 181 -17.00 -10.82 -9.56
N ASP A 182 -15.67 -10.85 -9.46
CA ASP A 182 -14.94 -11.79 -8.62
C ASP A 182 -14.35 -11.02 -7.42
N TYR A 183 -14.53 -11.55 -6.21
CA TYR A 183 -14.04 -10.92 -5.00
C TYR A 183 -12.58 -11.26 -4.75
N ASN A 184 -11.86 -10.22 -4.35
CA ASN A 184 -10.45 -10.26 -4.07
C ASN A 184 -10.13 -9.54 -2.76
N GLU A 185 -9.06 -9.97 -2.10
CA GLU A 185 -8.53 -9.30 -0.92
C GLU A 185 -7.03 -9.07 -1.05
N PHE A 186 -6.54 -7.93 -0.56
CA PHE A 186 -5.12 -7.70 -0.38
C PHE A 186 -4.64 -8.31 0.93
N LEU A 187 -3.69 -9.24 0.81
CA LEU A 187 -2.98 -9.84 1.93
C LEU A 187 -1.67 -9.08 2.22
N ASN A 188 -1.09 -8.46 1.20
CA ASN A 188 0.12 -7.63 1.28
C ASN A 188 0.05 -6.44 0.30
N SER A 189 1.10 -5.62 0.24
CA SER A 189 1.21 -4.54 -0.76
C SER A 189 1.14 -5.11 -2.17
N ALA A 190 0.11 -4.77 -2.95
CA ALA A 190 -0.22 -5.49 -4.18
C ALA A 190 0.10 -4.72 -5.48
N GLY A 191 0.96 -3.72 -5.42
CA GLY A 191 1.30 -2.92 -6.61
C GLY A 191 0.12 -2.17 -7.23
N SER A 192 -0.97 -1.99 -6.49
CA SER A 192 -2.12 -1.18 -6.91
C SER A 192 -1.71 0.29 -7.05
N TRP A 193 -2.32 0.99 -7.99
CA TRP A 193 -2.11 2.42 -8.17
C TRP A 193 -3.37 3.19 -7.79
N SER A 194 -3.17 4.43 -7.38
CA SER A 194 -4.25 5.37 -7.14
C SER A 194 -3.80 6.73 -7.64
N ARG A 195 -4.71 7.69 -7.80
CA ARG A 195 -4.27 9.08 -7.78
C ARG A 195 -3.48 9.25 -6.50
N THR A 196 -2.27 9.77 -6.62
CA THR A 196 -1.70 10.52 -5.51
C THR A 196 -2.67 11.68 -5.33
N VAL A 197 -3.73 11.47 -4.53
CA VAL A 197 -4.13 12.55 -3.66
C VAL A 197 -2.84 12.87 -2.94
N SER A 198 -2.15 13.93 -3.38
CA SER A 198 -1.48 14.80 -2.42
C SER A 198 -2.54 14.91 -1.34
N PRO A 199 -2.38 14.24 -0.20
CA PRO A 199 -3.40 14.37 0.79
C PRO A 199 -3.41 15.87 1.05
N ALA A 200 -4.57 16.46 1.27
CA ALA A 200 -4.57 17.69 2.04
C ALA A 200 -3.77 17.34 3.31
N GLY A 201 -2.48 17.72 3.34
CA GLY A 201 -1.43 17.23 4.23
C GLY A 201 -1.53 15.78 4.70
N SER A 202 -0.82 14.83 4.06
CA SER A 202 -0.06 13.92 4.92
C SER A 202 0.94 14.83 5.62
N PRO A 203 1.16 14.73 6.94
CA PRO A 203 2.22 15.50 7.56
C PRO A 203 3.51 15.11 6.82
N GLN A 204 3.98 15.99 5.94
CA GLN A 204 5.39 16.03 5.61
C GLN A 204 6.08 16.07 6.97
N PRO A 205 7.08 15.22 7.27
CA PRO A 205 7.80 15.34 8.52
C PRO A 205 8.25 16.80 8.59
N ASP A 206 7.76 17.52 9.59
CA ASP A 206 8.11 18.91 9.77
C ASP A 206 9.62 18.89 9.99
N ILE A 207 10.39 19.37 9.00
CA ILE A 207 11.83 19.43 9.15
C ILE A 207 12.11 20.63 10.05
N THR A 208 12.24 20.38 11.33
CA THR A 208 12.68 21.38 12.29
C THR A 208 14.20 21.34 12.43
N THR A 209 14.78 22.43 12.90
CA THR A 209 16.20 22.49 13.24
C THR A 209 16.38 22.50 14.75
N TYR A 210 17.44 21.83 15.22
CA TYR A 210 17.85 21.81 16.61
C TYR A 210 19.31 22.20 16.72
N THR A 211 19.58 23.24 17.51
CA THR A 211 20.95 23.62 17.85
C THR A 211 21.42 22.77 19.02
N VAL A 212 22.43 21.93 18.78
CA VAL A 212 23.07 21.07 19.77
C VAL A 212 23.55 21.91 20.95
N GLN A 213 23.18 21.50 22.16
CA GLN A 213 23.56 22.14 23.42
C GLN A 213 24.78 21.44 24.04
N PRO A 214 25.54 22.13 24.92
CA PRO A 214 26.60 21.48 25.68
C PRO A 214 26.08 20.26 26.45
N GLY A 215 26.69 19.10 26.22
CA GLY A 215 26.32 17.82 26.86
C GLY A 215 25.34 16.94 26.07
N ASP A 216 24.87 17.39 24.91
CA ASP A 216 24.02 16.57 24.05
C ASP A 216 24.76 15.40 23.40
N THR A 217 24.00 14.36 23.08
CA THR A 217 24.43 13.22 22.25
C THR A 217 23.38 12.95 21.19
N LEU A 218 23.75 12.36 20.04
CA LEU A 218 22.77 12.02 18.99
C LEU A 218 21.70 11.06 19.50
N SER A 219 22.04 10.13 20.39
CA SER A 219 21.07 9.21 20.99
C SER A 219 20.09 9.92 21.91
N GLY A 220 20.56 10.86 22.74
CA GLY A 220 19.72 11.69 23.59
C GLY A 220 18.77 12.59 22.78
N ILE A 221 19.28 13.20 21.72
CA ILE A 221 18.49 14.01 20.78
C ILE A 221 17.47 13.12 20.05
N ALA A 222 17.88 11.97 19.52
CA ALA A 222 16.98 11.06 18.82
C ALA A 222 15.82 10.60 19.72
N ALA A 223 16.12 10.23 20.96
CA ALA A 223 15.11 9.85 21.94
C ALA A 223 14.16 11.01 22.27
N ARG A 224 14.70 12.23 22.46
CA ARG A 224 13.92 13.43 22.76
C ARG A 224 12.93 13.79 21.66
N PHE A 225 13.32 13.62 20.40
CA PHE A 225 12.52 14.00 19.23
C PHE A 225 11.83 12.80 18.56
N ASN A 226 11.79 11.65 19.22
CA ASN A 226 11.14 10.42 18.73
C ASN A 226 11.57 10.05 17.29
N THR A 227 12.88 10.13 17.04
CA THR A 227 13.54 9.71 15.79
C THR A 227 14.66 8.72 16.13
N THR A 228 15.53 8.39 15.18
CA THR A 228 16.65 7.45 15.37
C THR A 228 17.97 8.12 15.06
N VAL A 229 19.06 7.64 15.67
CA VAL A 229 20.41 8.10 15.35
C VAL A 229 20.69 7.94 13.86
N ASP A 230 20.27 6.82 13.27
CA ASP A 230 20.42 6.56 11.82
C ASP A 230 19.68 7.59 10.95
N GLU A 231 18.48 7.99 11.34
CA GLU A 231 17.71 9.02 10.64
C GLU A 231 18.38 10.39 10.78
N LEU A 232 18.90 10.73 11.97
CA LEU A 232 19.67 11.97 12.19
C LEU A 232 20.95 12.01 11.36
N VAL A 233 21.70 10.91 11.35
CA VAL A 233 22.95 10.76 10.60
C VAL A 233 22.71 10.94 9.10
N LYS A 234 21.71 10.26 8.56
CA LYS A 234 21.32 10.36 7.15
C LYS A 234 20.83 11.76 6.79
N LEU A 235 20.00 12.36 7.63
CA LEU A 235 19.38 13.67 7.35
C LEU A 235 20.39 14.83 7.41
N ASN A 236 21.46 14.68 8.18
CA ASN A 236 22.48 15.69 8.41
C ASN A 236 23.83 15.38 7.77
N ASN A 237 23.97 14.26 7.06
CA ASN A 237 25.23 13.79 6.48
C ASN A 237 26.38 13.72 7.51
N ILE A 238 26.11 13.16 8.69
CA ILE A 238 27.12 13.05 9.76
C ILE A 238 27.99 11.83 9.50
N GLU A 239 29.29 12.03 9.31
CA GLU A 239 30.24 10.92 9.04
C GLU A 239 30.50 10.04 10.27
N ASN A 240 30.59 10.65 11.46
CA ASN A 240 30.80 9.93 12.72
C ASN A 240 29.67 10.22 13.72
N PRO A 241 28.74 9.27 13.97
CA PRO A 241 27.60 9.46 14.86
C PRO A 241 27.96 9.74 16.33
N ASN A 242 29.21 9.48 16.74
CA ASN A 242 29.67 9.72 18.10
C ASN A 242 30.22 11.13 18.33
N ILE A 243 30.31 11.96 17.28
CA ILE A 243 30.90 13.29 17.34
C ILE A 243 29.87 14.32 16.86
N ILE A 244 29.33 15.11 17.78
CA ILE A 244 28.56 16.33 17.52
C ILE A 244 29.10 17.48 18.38
N TYR A 245 28.93 18.71 17.91
CA TYR A 245 29.47 19.90 18.58
C TYR A 245 28.36 20.79 19.10
N ALA A 246 28.53 21.34 20.31
CA ALA A 246 27.63 22.39 20.79
C ALA A 246 27.60 23.57 19.79
N GLY A 247 26.40 24.06 19.48
CA GLY A 247 26.16 25.07 18.43
C GLY A 247 25.93 24.49 17.03
N GLN A 248 26.17 23.19 16.80
CA GLN A 248 25.84 22.53 15.53
C GLN A 248 24.33 22.52 15.32
N ILE A 249 23.89 22.88 14.11
CA ILE A 249 22.47 22.83 13.75
C ILE A 249 22.18 21.48 13.09
N LEU A 250 21.29 20.70 13.69
CA LEU A 250 20.78 19.45 13.16
C LEU A 250 19.38 19.64 12.59
N ARG A 251 19.16 19.18 11.37
CA ARG A 251 17.84 18.95 10.77
C ARG A 251 17.24 17.70 11.40
N LEU A 252 16.01 17.78 11.87
CA LEU A 252 15.28 16.66 12.46
C LEU A 252 14.04 16.38 11.61
N SER A 253 13.80 15.10 11.30
CA SER A 253 12.54 14.64 10.71
C SER A 253 11.61 14.27 11.87
N ILE A 254 10.83 15.23 12.36
CA ILE A 254 9.83 14.92 13.38
C ILE A 254 8.61 14.34 12.68
N LYS A 255 8.42 13.03 12.83
CA LYS A 255 7.11 12.44 12.55
C LYS A 255 6.18 13.00 13.62
N LYS A 256 5.25 13.88 13.22
CA LYS A 256 4.05 14.14 14.01
C LYS A 256 3.32 12.81 14.15
N SER A 257 3.68 12.04 15.17
CA SER A 257 2.80 11.02 15.69
C SER A 257 1.50 11.75 16.01
N PRO A 258 0.31 11.19 15.73
CA PRO A 258 -0.92 11.78 16.22
C PRO A 258 -0.73 11.94 17.72
N GLU A 259 -0.57 13.19 18.17
CA GLU A 259 -0.36 13.45 19.57
C GLU A 259 -1.51 12.78 20.32
N PRO A 260 -1.19 11.96 21.32
CA PRO A 260 -2.17 11.02 21.83
C PRO A 260 -3.35 11.83 22.32
N ALA A 261 -4.53 11.63 21.74
CA ALA A 261 -5.74 12.33 22.16
C ALA A 261 -6.05 12.09 23.64
N PHE A 262 -5.44 11.04 24.22
CA PHE A 262 -5.58 10.67 25.62
C PHE A 262 -4.24 10.34 26.29
N TYR A 263 -4.10 10.74 27.54
CA TYR A 263 -2.98 10.43 28.43
C TYR A 263 -3.45 9.60 29.62
N ILE A 264 -2.66 8.62 30.06
CA ILE A 264 -2.89 7.87 31.30
C ILE A 264 -2.03 8.49 32.38
N ILE A 265 -2.67 9.08 33.39
CA ILE A 265 -2.02 9.76 34.50
C ILE A 265 -1.11 8.78 35.24
N LYS A 266 0.14 9.14 35.44
CA LYS A 266 1.12 8.35 36.18
C LYS A 266 1.16 8.80 37.64
N VAL A 267 1.74 7.95 38.50
CA VAL A 267 1.93 8.30 39.91
C VAL A 267 2.83 9.53 40.00
N GLY A 268 2.34 10.58 40.68
CA GLY A 268 3.06 11.84 40.87
C GLY A 268 2.78 12.93 39.82
N ASP A 269 1.98 12.62 38.80
CA ASP A 269 1.60 13.63 37.81
C ASP A 269 0.67 14.70 38.40
N THR A 270 0.83 15.92 37.92
CA THR A 270 -0.09 17.04 38.17
C THR A 270 -0.71 17.51 36.84
N LEU A 271 -1.92 18.07 36.90
CA LEU A 271 -2.59 18.56 35.69
C LEU A 271 -1.81 19.70 35.01
N SER A 272 -1.04 20.48 35.77
CA SER A 272 -0.15 21.52 35.24
C SER A 272 1.03 20.95 34.46
N GLN A 273 1.67 19.90 34.97
CA GLN A 273 2.77 19.22 34.26
C GLN A 273 2.27 18.51 33.01
N ILE A 274 1.10 17.87 33.08
CA ILE A 274 0.48 17.26 31.90
C ILE A 274 0.14 18.32 30.86
N ALA A 275 -0.46 19.45 31.26
CA ALA A 275 -0.76 20.54 30.35
C ALA A 275 0.49 21.05 29.62
N LEU A 276 1.59 21.21 30.35
CA LEU A 276 2.88 21.60 29.78
C LEU A 276 3.41 20.58 28.77
N VAL A 277 3.31 19.29 29.09
CA VAL A 277 3.79 18.19 28.22
C VAL A 277 3.01 18.13 26.90
N PHE A 278 1.72 18.43 26.91
CA PHE A 278 0.85 18.38 25.73
C PHE A 278 0.58 19.75 25.08
N GLU A 279 1.38 20.75 25.44
CA GLU A 279 1.29 22.12 24.90
C GLU A 279 -0.14 22.70 25.00
N THR A 280 -0.81 22.43 26.13
CA THR A 280 -2.16 22.89 26.43
C THR A 280 -2.19 23.60 27.79
N THR A 281 -3.37 23.98 28.26
CA THR A 281 -3.56 24.64 29.56
C THR A 281 -4.33 23.74 30.51
N MET A 282 -4.13 23.93 31.82
CA MET A 282 -4.94 23.24 32.83
C MET A 282 -6.43 23.47 32.61
N ALA A 283 -6.82 24.69 32.25
CA ALA A 283 -8.21 25.04 31.98
C ALA A 283 -8.80 24.23 30.81
N GLN A 284 -8.03 24.02 29.74
CA GLN A 284 -8.44 23.19 28.61
C GLN A 284 -8.55 21.70 29.01
N LEU A 285 -7.56 21.17 29.73
CA LEU A 285 -7.63 19.80 30.25
C LEU A 285 -8.83 19.60 31.17
N GLN A 286 -9.15 20.57 32.02
CA GLN A 286 -10.33 20.52 32.88
C GLN A 286 -11.63 20.50 32.08
N SER A 287 -11.73 21.39 31.09
CA SER A 287 -12.89 21.50 30.19
C SER A 287 -13.14 20.20 29.42
N TRP A 288 -12.11 19.64 28.78
CA TRP A 288 -12.22 18.42 27.98
C TRP A 288 -12.58 17.16 28.77
N ASN A 289 -12.25 17.14 30.06
CA ASN A 289 -12.39 15.96 30.92
C ASN A 289 -13.43 16.11 32.03
N GLY A 290 -14.11 17.26 32.11
CA GLY A 290 -15.04 17.56 33.19
C GLY A 290 -14.39 17.59 34.58
N ILE A 291 -13.10 17.91 34.68
CA ILE A 291 -12.35 17.93 35.95
C ILE A 291 -12.64 19.26 36.66
N ARG A 292 -13.47 19.21 37.72
CA ARG A 292 -13.83 20.40 38.51
C ARG A 292 -12.71 20.88 39.43
N ASP A 293 -11.99 19.95 40.06
CA ASP A 293 -10.84 20.22 40.92
C ASP A 293 -9.57 19.61 40.29
N PRO A 294 -8.59 20.42 39.86
CA PRO A 294 -7.38 19.95 39.20
C PRO A 294 -6.46 19.12 40.12
N ASN A 295 -6.67 19.14 41.44
CA ASN A 295 -5.91 18.35 42.40
C ASN A 295 -6.48 16.93 42.60
N VAL A 296 -7.61 16.59 41.97
CA VAL A 296 -8.32 15.31 42.17
C VAL A 296 -8.12 14.35 40.99
N ILE A 297 -6.98 14.46 40.29
CA ILE A 297 -6.60 13.48 39.27
C ILE A 297 -6.01 12.22 39.89
N ARG A 298 -6.24 11.05 39.29
CA ARG A 298 -5.80 9.76 39.84
C ARG A 298 -4.84 9.05 38.89
N ALA A 299 -3.77 8.48 39.43
CA ALA A 299 -2.91 7.59 38.66
C ALA A 299 -3.75 6.44 38.04
N GLY A 300 -3.47 6.10 36.78
CA GLY A 300 -4.23 5.16 35.96
C GLY A 300 -5.45 5.78 35.26
N GLN A 301 -5.86 7.00 35.60
CA GLN A 301 -6.97 7.68 34.94
C GLN A 301 -6.57 8.09 33.51
N LYS A 302 -7.39 7.69 32.53
CA LYS A 302 -7.26 8.14 31.14
C LYS A 302 -7.99 9.48 30.97
N ILE A 303 -7.27 10.51 30.54
CA ILE A 303 -7.80 11.85 30.28
C ILE A 303 -7.50 12.28 28.85
N ARG A 304 -8.41 13.04 28.25
CA ARG A 304 -8.26 13.70 26.96
C ARG A 304 -7.23 14.85 27.07
N VAL A 305 -6.29 14.94 26.14
CA VAL A 305 -5.25 15.98 26.14
C VAL A 305 -5.17 16.78 24.84
N LYS A 306 -6.02 16.46 23.85
CA LYS A 306 -6.33 17.24 22.64
C LYS A 306 -7.75 16.96 22.17
#